data_AF-A0A1R4KMU7-F1
#
_entry.id   AF-A0A1R4KMU7-F1
#
_cell.length_a   1.000
_cell.length_b   1.000
_cell.length_c   1.000
_cell.angle_alpha   90.00
_cell.angle_beta   90.00
_cell.angle_gamma   90.00
#
_symmetry.space_group_name_H-M   'P 1'
#
loop_
_entity.id
_entity.type
_entity.pdbx_description
1 polymer ?
#
loop_
_entity_poly.entity_id
_entity_poly.type
_entity_poly.pdbx_seq_one_letter_code
_entity_poly.pdbx_strand_id
1 'polypeptide(L)'
;METKHKYETADVALEKLKEMGYTTDYNIAFDEISVDADDYQVDHLYRYEGDSNPDDESTVYGISNPTNGKKGVFVAGNLSLIEGRKRDIILNLEMKFKKKDA
;
A
#
# COMPACT_ATOMS: atom_id res chain seq x y z
N MET A 1 -25.00 15.44 -15.73
CA MET A 1 -24.19 14.27 -15.31
C MET A 1 -23.55 14.68 -14.00
N GLU A 2 -24.19 14.35 -12.88
CA GLU A 2 -23.68 14.66 -11.55
C GLU A 2 -22.72 13.55 -11.11
N THR A 3 -21.43 13.71 -11.40
CA THR A 3 -20.39 12.86 -10.81
C THR A 3 -20.02 13.42 -9.43
N LYS A 4 -20.88 13.15 -8.44
CA LYS A 4 -20.51 13.24 -7.02
C LYS A 4 -19.53 12.10 -6.73
N HIS A 5 -18.24 12.30 -6.93
CA HIS A 5 -17.21 11.40 -6.38
C HIS A 5 -17.06 11.68 -4.88
N LYS A 6 -18.03 11.24 -4.08
CA LYS A 6 -17.95 11.19 -2.61
C LYS A 6 -17.65 9.76 -2.18
N TYR A 7 -16.57 9.20 -2.72
CA TYR A 7 -15.98 7.92 -2.33
C TYR A 7 -14.54 7.92 -2.89
N GLU A 8 -13.65 8.77 -2.37
CA GLU A 8 -12.22 8.48 -2.52
C GLU A 8 -11.96 7.25 -1.65
N THR A 9 -12.25 6.08 -2.21
CA THR A 9 -12.15 4.76 -1.60
C THR A 9 -10.81 4.12 -2.02
N ALA A 10 -10.48 2.98 -1.44
CA ALA A 10 -9.29 2.21 -1.82
C ALA A 10 -9.21 2.00 -3.35
N ASP A 11 -10.34 1.84 -4.02
CA ASP A 11 -10.44 1.78 -5.49
C ASP A 11 -9.79 3.00 -6.18
N VAL A 12 -10.03 4.22 -5.70
CA VAL A 12 -9.45 5.43 -6.30
C VAL A 12 -7.95 5.51 -6.09
N ALA A 13 -7.43 5.08 -4.93
CA ALA A 13 -5.97 4.95 -4.75
C ALA A 13 -5.38 3.89 -5.68
N LEU A 14 -6.03 2.74 -5.78
CA LEU A 14 -5.59 1.65 -6.64
C LEU A 14 -5.57 2.10 -8.11
N GLU A 15 -6.59 2.82 -8.58
CA GLU A 15 -6.60 3.42 -9.92
C GLU A 15 -5.47 4.43 -10.10
N LYS A 16 -5.29 5.38 -9.17
CA LYS A 16 -4.19 6.37 -9.21
C LYS A 16 -2.83 5.68 -9.28
N LEU A 17 -2.60 4.68 -8.43
CA LEU A 17 -1.36 3.90 -8.41
C LEU A 17 -1.19 3.13 -9.72
N LYS A 18 -2.24 2.53 -10.25
CA LYS A 18 -2.20 1.85 -11.54
C LYS A 18 -1.83 2.80 -12.68
N GLU A 19 -2.38 4.02 -12.70
CA GLU A 19 -2.02 5.08 -13.65
C GLU A 19 -0.57 5.54 -13.51
N MET A 20 -0.02 5.54 -12.29
CA MET A 20 1.39 5.82 -12.01
C MET A 20 2.34 4.66 -12.39
N GLY A 21 1.80 3.53 -12.86
CA GLY A 21 2.55 2.35 -13.29
C GLY A 21 2.75 1.29 -12.21
N TYR A 22 2.03 1.38 -11.07
CA TYR A 22 2.02 0.32 -10.06
C TYR A 22 1.04 -0.77 -10.48
N THR A 23 1.54 -1.72 -11.27
CA THR A 23 0.72 -2.81 -11.86
C THR A 23 0.89 -4.16 -11.17
N THR A 24 1.82 -4.27 -10.21
CA THR A 24 2.10 -5.52 -9.49
C THR A 24 1.25 -5.61 -8.23
N ASP A 25 0.54 -6.72 -8.02
CA ASP A 25 -0.24 -6.96 -6.80
C ASP A 25 0.59 -7.66 -5.72
N TYR A 26 1.18 -6.89 -4.81
CA TYR A 26 1.99 -7.42 -3.72
C TYR A 26 1.17 -8.03 -2.59
N ASN A 27 -0.16 -7.90 -2.60
CA ASN A 27 -1.01 -8.70 -1.72
C ASN A 27 -0.84 -10.20 -1.98
N ILE A 28 -0.62 -10.56 -3.26
CA ILE A 28 -0.42 -11.93 -3.71
C ILE A 28 1.08 -12.22 -3.83
N ALA A 29 1.83 -11.33 -4.48
CA ALA A 29 3.26 -11.45 -4.70
C ALA A 29 4.11 -10.90 -3.54
N PHE A 30 3.61 -10.99 -2.30
CA PHE A 30 4.31 -10.44 -1.13
C PHE A 30 5.67 -11.10 -0.90
N ASP A 31 5.83 -12.35 -1.32
CA ASP A 31 7.09 -13.09 -1.17
C ASP A 31 8.26 -12.35 -1.82
N GLU A 32 8.04 -11.68 -2.98
CA GLU A 32 9.08 -10.86 -3.63
C GLU A 32 9.56 -9.73 -2.73
N ILE A 33 8.64 -9.04 -2.04
CA ILE A 33 9.00 -8.03 -1.04
C ILE A 33 9.65 -8.70 0.16
N SER A 34 9.15 -9.85 0.61
CA SER A 34 9.72 -10.52 1.79
C SER A 34 11.15 -11.00 1.58
N VAL A 35 11.56 -11.27 0.34
CA VAL A 35 12.93 -11.64 0.00
C VAL A 35 13.84 -10.40 0.02
N ASP A 36 13.42 -9.30 -0.62
CA ASP A 36 14.26 -8.10 -0.80
C ASP A 36 13.66 -6.85 -0.14
N ALA A 37 13.05 -6.97 1.05
CA ALA A 37 12.28 -5.91 1.70
C ALA A 37 13.03 -4.59 1.89
N ASP A 38 14.36 -4.66 1.99
CA ASP A 38 15.20 -3.47 2.14
C ASP A 38 15.29 -2.63 0.86
N ASP A 39 15.18 -3.30 -0.28
CA ASP A 39 15.28 -2.78 -1.64
C ASP A 39 13.96 -2.15 -2.12
N TYR A 40 12.85 -2.52 -1.49
CA TYR A 40 11.55 -1.89 -1.68
C TYR A 40 11.41 -0.66 -0.78
N GLN A 41 10.63 0.31 -1.24
CA GLN A 41 10.22 1.47 -0.47
C GLN A 41 8.74 1.78 -0.73
N VAL A 42 8.08 2.37 0.26
CA VAL A 42 6.75 2.95 0.07
C VAL A 42 6.95 4.36 -0.48
N ASP A 43 6.35 4.67 -1.62
CA ASP A 43 6.33 6.00 -2.22
C ASP A 43 5.00 6.71 -2.00
N HIS A 44 3.93 5.94 -1.85
CA HIS A 44 2.59 6.45 -1.61
C HIS A 44 1.90 5.64 -0.52
N LEU A 45 1.24 6.33 0.42
CA LEU A 45 0.46 5.72 1.48
C LEU A 45 -0.89 6.40 1.55
N TYR A 46 -1.95 5.63 1.36
CA TYR A 46 -3.34 6.08 1.41
C TYR A 46 -4.10 5.30 2.46
N ARG A 47 -4.49 5.94 3.56
CA ARG A 47 -5.33 5.34 4.58
C ARG A 47 -6.80 5.65 4.29
N TYR A 48 -7.63 4.63 4.40
CA TYR A 48 -9.07 4.67 4.21
C TYR A 48 -9.75 4.08 5.44
N GLU A 49 -10.89 4.65 5.80
CA GLU A 49 -11.81 4.09 6.77
C GLU A 49 -12.98 3.51 5.98
N GLY A 50 -13.30 2.23 6.17
CA GLY A 50 -14.37 1.59 5.43
C GLY A 50 -15.73 2.17 5.81
N ASP A 51 -16.53 2.61 4.82
CA ASP A 51 -17.91 3.07 5.02
C ASP A 51 -18.81 2.01 5.72
N SER A 52 -18.43 0.72 5.64
CA SER A 52 -19.21 -0.39 6.21
C SER A 52 -18.92 -0.63 7.70
N ASN A 53 -17.73 -0.31 8.19
CA ASN A 53 -17.36 -0.45 9.60
C ASN A 53 -16.35 0.64 9.95
N PRO A 54 -16.65 1.55 10.89
CA PRO A 54 -15.69 2.56 11.35
C PRO A 54 -14.45 1.97 12.05
N ASP A 55 -14.48 0.67 12.36
CA ASP A 55 -13.34 -0.07 12.93
C ASP A 55 -12.47 -0.74 11.84
N ASP A 56 -12.98 -0.81 10.60
CA ASP A 56 -12.29 -1.44 9.46
C ASP A 56 -11.50 -0.38 8.69
N GLU A 57 -10.32 -0.06 9.21
CA GLU A 57 -9.35 0.76 8.50
C GLU A 57 -8.64 -0.10 7.44
N SER A 58 -8.49 0.43 6.22
CA SER A 58 -7.69 -0.16 5.16
C SER A 58 -6.66 0.85 4.66
N THR A 59 -5.41 0.45 4.56
CA THR A 59 -4.30 1.26 4.05
C THR A 59 -3.76 0.66 2.76
N VAL A 60 -3.77 1.47 1.69
CA VAL A 60 -3.17 1.16 0.40
C VAL A 60 -1.77 1.74 0.37
N TYR A 61 -0.78 0.87 0.18
CA TYR A 61 0.63 1.18 0.05
C TYR A 61 1.06 1.03 -1.42
N GLY A 62 1.50 2.13 -2.02
CA GLY A 62 2.22 2.13 -3.30
C GLY A 62 3.69 1.84 -3.03
N ILE A 63 4.11 0.61 -3.35
CA ILE A 63 5.47 0.14 -3.12
C ILE A 63 6.22 0.13 -4.44
N SER A 64 7.38 0.79 -4.48
CA SER A 64 8.29 0.69 -5.61
C SER A 64 9.64 0.10 -5.19
N ASN A 65 10.28 -0.51 -6.16
CA ASN A 65 11.62 -1.04 -6.06
C ASN A 65 12.55 -0.13 -6.88
N PRO A 66 13.34 0.76 -6.27
CA PRO A 66 14.33 1.58 -6.96
C PRO A 66 15.42 0.80 -7.72
N THR A 67 15.74 -0.43 -7.32
CA THR A 67 16.84 -1.22 -7.91
C THR A 67 16.41 -1.97 -9.17
N ASN A 68 15.24 -2.59 -9.15
CA ASN A 68 14.66 -3.33 -10.27
C ASN A 68 13.63 -2.52 -11.07
N GLY A 69 13.22 -1.34 -10.58
CA GLY A 69 12.21 -0.48 -11.21
C GLY A 69 10.77 -1.02 -11.12
N LYS A 70 10.55 -2.13 -10.41
CA LYS A 70 9.21 -2.74 -10.23
C LYS A 70 8.35 -1.86 -9.34
N LYS A 71 7.07 -1.75 -9.69
CA LYS A 71 6.08 -0.96 -8.95
C LYS A 71 4.83 -1.78 -8.74
N GLY A 72 4.30 -1.73 -7.53
CA GLY A 72 3.10 -2.46 -7.18
C GLY A 72 2.37 -1.92 -5.97
N VAL A 73 1.19 -2.47 -5.76
CA VAL A 73 0.27 -2.04 -4.72
C VAL A 73 0.13 -3.13 -3.67
N PHE A 74 0.07 -2.72 -2.42
CA PHE A 74 -0.21 -3.58 -1.29
C PHE A 74 -1.35 -2.97 -0.48
N VAL A 75 -2.34 -3.76 -0.09
CA VAL A 75 -3.53 -3.28 0.61
C VAL A 75 -3.61 -4.01 1.93
N ALA A 76 -3.33 -3.31 3.02
CA ALA A 76 -3.56 -3.83 4.35
C ALA A 76 -4.97 -3.41 4.78
N GLY A 77 -5.84 -4.35 5.13
CA GLY A 77 -6.99 -4.02 5.96
C GLY A 77 -6.50 -3.75 7.38
N ASN A 78 -6.62 -4.76 8.24
CA ASN A 78 -6.14 -4.68 9.60
C ASN A 78 -4.68 -5.15 9.74
N LEU A 79 -3.77 -4.27 10.17
CA LEU A 79 -2.36 -4.63 10.42
C LEU A 79 -2.20 -5.78 11.41
N SER A 80 -3.15 -5.95 12.33
CA SER A 80 -3.14 -7.01 13.36
C SER A 80 -3.47 -8.39 12.79
N LEU A 81 -4.16 -8.45 11.64
CA LEU A 81 -4.54 -9.69 10.96
C LEU A 81 -3.46 -10.16 9.97
N ILE A 82 -2.48 -9.33 9.67
CA ILE A 82 -1.39 -9.68 8.76
C ILE A 82 -0.39 -10.60 9.47
N GLU A 83 0.12 -11.59 8.74
CA GLU A 83 1.16 -12.48 9.24
C GLU A 83 2.36 -11.75 9.84
N GLY A 84 2.96 -12.37 10.86
CA GLY A 84 3.92 -11.72 11.74
C GLY A 84 5.16 -11.13 11.07
N ARG A 85 5.61 -11.75 9.97
CA ARG A 85 6.71 -11.22 9.13
C ARG A 85 6.25 -10.12 8.19
N LYS A 86 5.09 -10.29 7.55
CA LYS A 86 4.57 -9.31 6.57
C LYS A 86 4.33 -7.96 7.24
N ARG A 87 3.74 -7.96 8.44
CA ARG A 87 3.55 -6.75 9.24
C ARG A 87 4.87 -6.05 9.55
N ASP A 88 5.93 -6.79 9.88
CA ASP A 88 7.23 -6.22 10.27
C ASP A 88 7.88 -5.51 9.07
N ILE A 89 7.83 -6.14 7.90
CA ILE A 89 8.26 -5.56 6.63
C ILE A 89 7.50 -4.27 6.33
N ILE A 90 6.16 -4.30 6.36
CA ILE A 90 5.34 -3.12 6.08
C ILE A 90 5.60 -1.99 7.10
N LEU A 91 5.72 -2.33 8.39
CA LEU A 91 6.08 -1.37 9.45
C LEU A 91 7.45 -0.73 9.19
N ASN A 92 8.43 -1.53 8.76
CA ASN A 92 9.77 -1.03 8.43
C ASN A 92 9.73 -0.07 7.25
N LEU A 93 9.02 -0.44 6.18
CA LEU A 93 8.83 0.40 4.99
C LEU A 93 8.10 1.70 5.32
N GLU A 94 7.05 1.65 6.13
CA GLU A 94 6.31 2.84 6.58
C GLU A 94 7.21 3.75 7.44
N MET A 95 8.01 3.18 8.34
CA MET A 95 8.97 3.94 9.13
C MET A 95 10.02 4.61 8.25
N LYS A 96 10.53 3.94 7.21
CA LYS A 96 11.45 4.52 6.23
C LYS A 96 10.79 5.68 5.48
N PHE A 97 9.54 5.52 5.05
CA PHE A 97 8.76 6.58 4.40
C PHE A 97 8.60 7.81 5.31
N LYS A 98 8.11 7.63 6.54
CA LYS A 98 7.95 8.72 7.52
C LYS A 98 9.26 9.45 7.85
N LYS A 99 10.39 8.74 7.84
CA LYS A 99 11.73 9.35 8.04
C LYS A 99 12.22 10.16 6.85
N LYS A 100 11.72 9.88 5.65
CA LYS A 100 12.14 10.54 4.41
C LYS A 100 11.44 11.90 4.23
N ASP A 101 10.24 12.04 4.77
CA ASP A 101 9.45 13.26 4.81
C ASP A 101 9.69 14.16 6.06
N ALA A 102 10.64 13.79 6.93
CA ALA A 102 10.94 14.48 8.20
C ALA A 102 12.22 15.33 8.16
#